data_AF-A0A2N0NQ04-F1
#
_entry.id   AF-A0A2N0NQ04-F1
#
_cell.length_a   1.000
_cell.length_b   1.000
_cell.length_c   1.000
_cell.angle_alpha   90.00
_cell.angle_beta   90.00
_cell.angle_gamma   90.00
#
_symmetry.space_group_name_H-M   'P 1'
#
loop_
_entity.id
_entity.type
_entity.pdbx_description
1 polymer ?
#
loop_
_entity_poly.entity_id
_entity_poly.type
_entity_poly.pdbx_seq_one_letter_code
_entity_poly.pdbx_strand_id
1 'polypeptide(L)'
;MKPDSNKTLWGLLVIFTSVLTIFVTTYVSAYTINTYNHSEGDAYISPIGYFTLIDGSQLLRFYRPLNNGKCNEPDLHIRLLHVNGTMTPLVVQNFSIPKFNFCRVDTDVLSSDYIIVTNLGRNNLFYILYYNISDTDYSLPFGRFIAEVDLDGNILGLKIKDHQQVDSSTKFEQLIIPLQIEPTRNLSQRNTNNLYHDLNHMILNKQYTEISNYQYASLLDQSYGYKLNAGIKDIIRDNKETILAAIVVFFIIIIVFLWAKRKGESNKVNEDNEENEENEDEERSNMIILKVGLSLMDFVLDGLVIFAFASIFNLILAMSLIISENFKHDNFKEWLKKNSIVASIFTLFSATNVEVLNILSSKIGGFKMFSANFMDNTISIIFWSSIVNFVVKDIPQFGIQVYYITHIISYNVIPFLTLVTSSAMIVLNIIGKSYNIMIECQKRRDDDDDDDDEDKEAIEA
;
A
#
# COMPACT_ATOMS: atom_id res chain seq x y z
N MET A 1 -42.27 25.93 87.83
CA MET A 1 -43.03 25.19 86.81
C MET A 1 -42.11 24.91 85.64
N LYS A 2 -41.40 23.78 85.67
CA LYS A 2 -40.50 23.36 84.60
C LYS A 2 -41.33 22.55 83.60
N PRO A 3 -41.33 22.88 82.30
CA PRO A 3 -42.03 22.07 81.33
C PRO A 3 -41.32 20.71 81.23
N ASP A 4 -42.10 19.63 81.27
CA ASP A 4 -41.67 18.24 81.13
C ASP A 4 -40.98 18.02 79.78
N SER A 5 -39.66 18.27 79.74
CA SER A 5 -38.78 18.08 78.58
C SER A 5 -38.87 16.65 78.00
N ASN A 6 -39.27 15.67 78.81
CA ASN A 6 -39.34 14.28 78.42
C ASN A 6 -40.50 13.95 77.47
N LYS A 7 -41.62 14.70 77.53
CA LYS A 7 -42.78 14.45 76.64
C LYS A 7 -42.57 15.01 75.24
N THR A 8 -41.88 16.15 75.13
CA THR A 8 -41.47 16.74 73.84
C THR A 8 -40.40 15.93 73.14
N LEU A 9 -39.46 15.33 73.89
CA LEU A 9 -38.42 14.47 73.32
C LEU A 9 -39.01 13.16 72.79
N TRP A 10 -39.92 12.52 73.53
CA TRP A 10 -40.61 11.31 73.06
C TRP A 10 -41.51 11.58 71.86
N GLY A 11 -42.21 12.73 71.83
CA GLY A 11 -43.00 13.15 70.66
C GLY A 11 -42.13 13.36 69.41
N LEU A 12 -40.98 14.02 69.55
CA LEU A 12 -40.04 14.21 68.44
C LEU A 12 -39.40 12.89 68.00
N LEU A 13 -39.11 11.97 68.92
CA LEU A 13 -38.51 10.67 68.60
C LEU A 13 -39.51 9.75 67.89
N VAL A 14 -40.80 9.78 68.28
CA VAL A 14 -41.87 9.06 67.58
C VAL A 14 -42.15 9.67 66.20
N ILE A 15 -42.10 11.00 66.05
CA ILE A 15 -42.22 11.65 64.74
C ILE A 15 -41.01 11.31 63.87
N PHE A 16 -39.79 11.31 64.41
CA PHE A 16 -38.58 10.97 63.69
C PHE A 16 -38.55 9.49 63.27
N THR A 17 -38.97 8.55 64.13
CA THR A 17 -39.07 7.14 63.77
C THR A 17 -40.22 6.87 62.80
N SER A 18 -41.32 7.63 62.86
CA SER A 18 -42.42 7.55 61.89
C SER A 18 -42.00 8.10 60.52
N VAL A 19 -41.27 9.22 60.48
CA VAL A 19 -40.74 9.79 59.22
C VAL A 19 -39.64 8.89 58.64
N LEU A 20 -38.81 8.27 59.48
CA LEU A 20 -37.79 7.32 59.05
C LEU A 20 -38.40 6.01 58.53
N THR A 21 -39.49 5.51 59.14
CA THR A 21 -40.21 4.34 58.62
C THR A 21 -40.96 4.64 57.32
N ILE A 22 -41.50 5.85 57.14
CA ILE A 22 -42.06 6.30 55.85
C ILE A 22 -40.95 6.39 54.79
N PHE A 23 -39.77 6.95 55.11
CA PHE A 23 -38.64 7.02 54.17
C PHE A 23 -38.02 5.66 53.83
N VAL A 24 -38.01 4.72 54.78
CA VAL A 24 -37.50 3.35 54.58
C VAL A 24 -38.51 2.46 53.83
N THR A 25 -39.81 2.76 53.90
CA THR A 25 -40.85 2.00 53.17
C THR A 25 -41.13 2.53 51.75
N THR A 26 -40.62 3.71 51.37
CA THR A 26 -40.79 4.25 50.00
C THR A 26 -39.65 3.92 49.03
N TYR A 27 -38.65 3.12 49.44
CA TYR A 27 -37.70 2.50 48.51
C TYR A 27 -38.01 1.00 48.36
N VAL A 28 -39.22 0.68 47.93
CA VAL A 28 -39.50 -0.61 47.31
C VAL A 28 -39.50 -0.36 45.82
N SER A 29 -38.35 -0.54 45.19
CA SER A 29 -38.27 -0.76 43.76
C SER A 29 -39.11 -2.00 43.47
N ALA A 30 -40.32 -1.83 42.93
CA ALA A 30 -41.06 -2.94 42.37
C ALA A 30 -40.30 -3.39 41.11
N TYR A 31 -39.45 -4.41 41.27
CA TYR A 31 -38.91 -5.13 40.11
C TYR A 31 -40.06 -5.94 39.53
N THR A 32 -40.64 -5.46 38.43
CA THR A 32 -41.43 -6.32 37.56
C THR A 32 -40.51 -7.38 37.01
N ILE A 33 -40.59 -8.60 37.57
CA ILE A 33 -39.94 -9.78 37.01
C ILE A 33 -40.72 -10.11 35.73
N ASN A 34 -40.26 -9.57 34.61
CA ASN A 34 -40.72 -10.03 33.31
C ASN A 34 -40.08 -11.40 33.08
N THR A 35 -40.85 -12.46 33.26
CA THR A 35 -40.43 -13.81 32.90
C THR A 35 -40.29 -13.89 31.40
N TYR A 36 -39.07 -14.15 30.93
CA TYR A 36 -38.78 -14.44 29.54
C TYR A 36 -39.53 -15.70 29.11
N ASN A 37 -40.31 -15.61 28.04
CA ASN A 37 -40.97 -16.78 27.45
C ASN A 37 -40.00 -17.39 26.42
N HIS A 38 -39.50 -18.58 26.73
CA HIS A 38 -38.48 -19.28 25.97
C HIS A 38 -38.89 -19.46 24.50
N SER A 39 -38.13 -18.89 23.55
CA SER A 39 -38.31 -19.16 22.12
C SER A 39 -37.63 -20.48 21.74
N GLU A 40 -38.09 -21.15 20.66
CA GLU A 40 -37.56 -22.45 20.20
C GLU A 40 -36.03 -22.47 19.94
N GLY A 41 -35.38 -21.30 19.86
CA GLY A 41 -33.94 -21.17 19.58
C GLY A 41 -33.00 -20.97 20.79
N ASP A 42 -33.48 -20.79 22.02
CA ASP A 42 -32.65 -20.20 23.10
C ASP A 42 -32.38 -21.12 24.30
N ALA A 43 -31.72 -22.27 24.15
CA ALA A 43 -31.63 -23.28 25.21
C ALA A 43 -30.98 -22.81 26.53
N TYR A 44 -29.81 -22.15 26.46
CA TYR A 44 -29.08 -21.67 27.64
C TYR A 44 -28.49 -20.27 27.43
N ILE A 45 -28.38 -19.49 28.51
CA ILE A 45 -27.71 -18.18 28.53
C ILE A 45 -26.23 -18.40 28.84
N SER A 46 -25.35 -17.78 28.06
CA SER A 46 -23.90 -17.84 28.28
C SER A 46 -23.53 -17.18 29.61
N PRO A 47 -22.79 -17.86 30.51
CA PRO A 47 -22.36 -17.27 31.78
C PRO A 47 -21.37 -16.11 31.57
N ILE A 48 -20.74 -16.05 30.39
CA ILE A 48 -19.83 -14.99 29.95
C ILE A 48 -20.39 -14.45 28.62
N GLY A 49 -20.82 -13.18 28.60
CA GLY A 49 -21.44 -12.62 27.39
C GLY A 49 -22.68 -11.77 27.61
N TYR A 50 -22.93 -11.32 28.84
CA TYR A 50 -23.93 -10.31 29.10
C TYR A 50 -23.31 -9.03 29.66
N PHE A 51 -23.83 -7.90 29.23
CA PHE A 51 -23.50 -6.60 29.80
C PHE A 51 -24.69 -5.65 29.65
N THR A 52 -24.75 -4.68 30.56
CA THR A 52 -25.80 -3.66 30.57
C THR A 52 -25.33 -2.43 29.80
N LEU A 53 -26.18 -1.92 28.93
CA LEU A 53 -26.02 -0.67 28.22
C LEU A 53 -26.46 0.52 29.09
N ILE A 54 -26.09 1.75 28.70
CA ILE A 54 -26.42 2.96 29.48
C ILE A 54 -27.93 3.17 29.62
N ASP A 55 -28.68 2.83 28.58
CA ASP A 55 -30.14 2.94 28.56
C ASP A 55 -30.82 1.94 29.50
N GLY A 56 -30.07 1.00 30.09
CA GLY A 56 -30.57 -0.05 30.96
C GLY A 56 -30.90 -1.35 30.23
N SER A 57 -30.80 -1.36 28.89
CA SER A 57 -30.95 -2.58 28.10
C SER A 57 -29.78 -3.54 28.37
N GLN A 58 -29.97 -4.83 28.16
CA GLN A 58 -28.94 -5.84 28.35
C GLN A 58 -28.70 -6.60 27.05
N LEU A 59 -27.45 -6.72 26.63
CA LEU A 59 -27.10 -7.62 25.54
C LEU A 59 -26.84 -9.00 26.13
N LEU A 60 -27.49 -10.03 25.57
CA LEU A 60 -27.44 -11.40 26.05
C LEU A 60 -27.00 -12.33 24.93
N ARG A 61 -26.10 -13.27 25.25
CA ARG A 61 -25.71 -14.35 24.35
C ARG A 61 -26.35 -15.67 24.77
N PHE A 62 -26.98 -16.34 23.81
CA PHE A 62 -27.56 -17.67 23.98
C PHE A 62 -26.71 -18.73 23.25
N TYR A 63 -26.83 -19.98 23.69
CA TYR A 63 -26.23 -21.12 23.01
C TYR A 63 -27.08 -22.38 23.17
N ARG A 64 -26.89 -23.32 22.23
CA ARG A 64 -27.54 -24.63 22.22
C ARG A 64 -26.52 -25.75 22.15
N PRO A 65 -26.45 -26.64 23.15
CA PRO A 65 -25.55 -27.80 23.12
C PRO A 65 -25.96 -28.78 22.02
N LEU A 66 -24.97 -29.32 21.31
CA LEU A 66 -25.14 -30.46 20.41
C LEU A 66 -25.09 -31.77 21.19
N ASN A 67 -25.73 -32.83 20.65
CA ASN A 67 -25.72 -34.18 21.22
C ASN A 67 -24.33 -34.85 21.24
N ASN A 68 -23.28 -34.15 20.77
CA ASN A 68 -21.90 -34.63 20.75
C ASN A 68 -21.17 -34.43 22.09
N GLY A 69 -21.82 -33.84 23.09
CA GLY A 69 -21.31 -33.69 24.45
C GLY A 69 -20.22 -32.63 24.63
N LYS A 70 -19.72 -31.98 23.57
CA LYS A 70 -18.58 -31.04 23.66
C LYS A 70 -18.78 -29.69 22.95
N CYS A 71 -19.71 -29.57 22.01
CA CYS A 71 -19.87 -28.32 21.26
C CYS A 71 -21.31 -27.83 21.23
N ASN A 72 -21.45 -26.55 20.89
CA ASN A 72 -22.72 -25.86 20.69
C ASN A 72 -23.02 -25.73 19.19
N GLU A 73 -24.27 -25.40 18.85
CA GLU A 73 -24.65 -25.01 17.49
C GLU A 73 -23.78 -23.82 17.03
N PRO A 74 -23.24 -23.85 15.80
CA PRO A 74 -22.32 -22.84 15.30
C PRO A 74 -23.05 -21.57 14.82
N ASP A 75 -23.95 -21.04 15.66
CA ASP A 75 -24.69 -19.80 15.44
C ASP A 75 -24.47 -18.83 16.60
N LEU A 76 -24.28 -17.56 16.27
CA LEU A 76 -24.02 -16.50 17.23
C LEU A 76 -25.35 -15.88 17.67
N HIS A 77 -26.09 -16.61 18.51
CA HIS A 77 -27.37 -16.15 19.03
C HIS A 77 -27.19 -14.98 20.02
N ILE A 78 -27.24 -13.74 19.52
CA ILE A 78 -27.20 -12.52 20.34
C ILE A 78 -28.57 -11.87 20.33
N ARG A 79 -29.02 -11.42 21.50
CA ARG A 79 -30.30 -10.71 21.67
C ARG A 79 -30.13 -9.52 22.58
N LEU A 80 -30.91 -8.48 22.31
CA LEU A 80 -31.00 -7.28 23.13
C LEU A 80 -32.28 -7.35 23.97
N LEU A 81 -32.13 -7.38 25.29
CA LEU A 81 -33.19 -7.23 26.28
C LEU A 81 -33.40 -5.74 26.53
N HIS A 82 -34.48 -5.21 26.01
CA HIS A 82 -34.88 -3.82 26.23
C HIS A 82 -35.39 -3.63 27.67
N VAL A 83 -35.29 -2.41 28.19
CA VAL A 83 -35.81 -2.04 29.53
C VAL A 83 -37.30 -2.35 29.68
N ASN A 84 -38.05 -2.28 28.58
CA ASN A 84 -39.48 -2.63 28.54
C ASN A 84 -39.76 -4.15 28.64
N GLY A 85 -38.71 -4.98 28.74
CA GLY A 85 -38.79 -6.44 28.83
C GLY A 85 -38.91 -7.17 27.50
N THR A 86 -38.89 -6.46 26.37
CA THR A 86 -38.92 -7.09 25.04
C THR A 86 -37.51 -7.54 24.63
N MET A 87 -37.45 -8.63 23.85
CA MET A 87 -36.20 -9.21 23.35
C MET A 87 -36.16 -9.12 21.83
N THR A 88 -35.13 -8.51 21.26
CA THR A 88 -34.92 -8.45 19.81
C THR A 88 -33.63 -9.16 19.40
N PRO A 89 -33.62 -9.96 18.32
CA PRO A 89 -32.39 -10.56 17.82
C PRO A 89 -31.44 -9.46 17.29
N LEU A 90 -30.15 -9.61 17.54
CA LEU A 90 -29.10 -8.77 16.99
C LEU A 90 -28.22 -9.64 16.09
N VAL A 91 -28.34 -9.44 14.79
CA VAL A 91 -27.60 -10.20 13.78
C VAL A 91 -26.35 -9.43 13.39
N VAL A 92 -25.18 -10.05 13.58
CA VAL A 92 -23.91 -9.49 13.12
C VAL A 92 -23.76 -9.74 11.64
N GLN A 93 -23.70 -8.67 10.85
CA GLN A 93 -23.72 -8.75 9.39
C GLN A 93 -22.36 -9.20 8.84
N ASN A 94 -22.36 -10.09 7.85
CA ASN A 94 -21.17 -10.57 7.14
C ASN A 94 -20.04 -11.09 8.06
N PHE A 95 -20.41 -11.72 9.17
CA PHE A 95 -19.47 -12.22 10.17
C PHE A 95 -19.59 -13.73 10.33
N SER A 96 -18.46 -14.43 10.25
CA SER A 96 -18.40 -15.88 10.45
C SER A 96 -17.30 -16.23 11.42
N ILE A 97 -17.65 -17.00 12.46
CA ILE A 97 -16.70 -17.51 13.44
C ILE A 97 -16.37 -18.97 13.08
N PRO A 98 -15.10 -19.39 13.08
CA PRO A 98 -14.74 -20.79 12.87
C PRO A 98 -15.42 -21.72 13.88
N LYS A 99 -15.93 -22.86 13.41
CA LYS A 99 -16.79 -23.78 14.18
C LYS A 99 -16.19 -24.25 15.52
N PHE A 100 -14.87 -24.37 15.62
CA PHE A 100 -14.22 -24.82 16.85
C PHE A 100 -14.44 -23.88 18.03
N ASN A 101 -14.70 -22.59 17.77
CA ASN A 101 -14.95 -21.62 18.84
C ASN A 101 -16.25 -21.87 19.59
N PHE A 102 -17.19 -22.59 18.97
CA PHE A 102 -18.46 -22.99 19.58
C PHE A 102 -18.31 -24.27 20.40
N CYS A 103 -17.11 -24.83 20.50
CA CYS A 103 -16.83 -25.95 21.40
C CYS A 103 -16.49 -25.44 22.81
N ARG A 104 -16.99 -26.16 23.81
CA ARG A 104 -16.85 -25.82 25.23
C ARG A 104 -15.45 -26.17 25.74
N VAL A 105 -14.98 -25.38 26.70
CA VAL A 105 -13.69 -25.61 27.38
C VAL A 105 -13.75 -26.90 28.21
N ASP A 106 -14.91 -27.21 28.77
CA ASP A 106 -15.20 -28.42 29.54
C ASP A 106 -16.43 -29.16 28.96
N THR A 107 -16.57 -30.43 29.32
CA THR A 107 -17.72 -31.30 29.06
C THR A 107 -19.01 -30.86 29.77
N ASP A 108 -18.91 -30.01 30.80
CA ASP A 108 -20.07 -29.40 31.46
C ASP A 108 -20.86 -28.53 30.47
N VAL A 109 -22.17 -28.68 30.43
CA VAL A 109 -23.10 -27.91 29.58
C VAL A 109 -23.07 -26.44 29.93
N LEU A 110 -22.81 -26.10 31.20
CA LEU A 110 -22.70 -24.72 31.67
C LEU A 110 -21.32 -24.11 31.42
N SER A 111 -20.37 -24.87 30.88
CA SER A 111 -19.03 -24.36 30.56
C SER A 111 -19.07 -23.42 29.36
N SER A 112 -18.27 -22.35 29.44
CA SER A 112 -18.13 -21.38 28.35
C SER A 112 -17.50 -22.05 27.12
N ASP A 113 -17.90 -21.61 25.94
CA ASP A 113 -17.14 -21.85 24.73
C ASP A 113 -16.05 -20.77 24.56
N TYR A 114 -15.30 -20.81 23.45
CA TYR A 114 -14.16 -19.92 23.26
C TYR A 114 -14.56 -18.48 22.86
N ILE A 115 -15.85 -18.22 22.66
CA ILE A 115 -16.38 -16.92 22.23
C ILE A 115 -16.68 -16.07 23.45
N ILE A 116 -16.12 -14.86 23.49
CA ILE A 116 -16.44 -13.86 24.52
C ILE A 116 -17.10 -12.66 23.85
N VAL A 117 -18.24 -12.23 24.41
CA VAL A 117 -18.93 -11.00 24.01
C VAL A 117 -18.86 -10.00 25.16
N THR A 118 -18.33 -8.81 24.92
CA THR A 118 -18.12 -7.80 25.97
C THR A 118 -18.15 -6.39 25.40
N ASN A 119 -18.61 -5.40 26.15
CA ASN A 119 -18.53 -3.99 25.74
C ASN A 119 -17.25 -3.29 26.18
N LEU A 120 -16.39 -3.94 26.98
CA LEU A 120 -15.18 -3.36 27.58
C LEU A 120 -15.43 -1.98 28.24
N GLY A 121 -16.63 -1.76 28.78
CA GLY A 121 -17.03 -0.48 29.39
C GLY A 121 -17.24 0.67 28.41
N ARG A 122 -17.35 0.41 27.10
CA ARG A 122 -17.71 1.40 26.09
C ARG A 122 -19.22 1.44 25.83
N ASN A 123 -19.64 2.61 25.40
CA ASN A 123 -21.03 2.94 25.14
C ASN A 123 -21.36 2.68 23.66
N ASN A 124 -22.51 2.05 23.40
CA ASN A 124 -23.07 1.79 22.07
C ASN A 124 -22.27 0.87 21.15
N LEU A 125 -21.30 0.12 21.68
CA LEU A 125 -20.44 -0.80 20.94
C LEU A 125 -20.19 -2.06 21.76
N PHE A 126 -19.94 -3.17 21.09
CA PHE A 126 -19.52 -4.41 21.73
C PHE A 126 -18.46 -5.15 20.91
N TYR A 127 -17.70 -6.00 21.58
CA TYR A 127 -16.59 -6.74 21.05
C TYR A 127 -16.90 -8.23 21.09
N ILE A 128 -16.63 -8.91 19.99
CA ILE A 128 -16.67 -10.37 19.91
C ILE A 128 -15.24 -10.86 19.80
N LEU A 129 -14.79 -11.58 20.81
CA LEU A 129 -13.47 -12.18 20.88
C LEU A 129 -13.58 -13.66 20.54
N TYR A 130 -12.85 -14.09 19.52
CA TYR A 130 -12.83 -15.47 19.02
C TYR A 130 -11.44 -15.83 18.49
N TYR A 131 -11.20 -17.09 18.19
CA TYR A 131 -9.95 -17.56 17.62
C TYR A 131 -10.11 -17.85 16.13
N ASN A 132 -9.15 -17.43 15.32
CA ASN A 132 -9.08 -17.76 13.89
C ASN A 132 -7.85 -18.62 13.65
N ILE A 133 -7.99 -19.94 13.81
CA ILE A 133 -6.88 -20.88 13.71
C ILE A 133 -7.32 -22.04 12.82
N SER A 134 -6.44 -22.42 11.89
CA SER A 134 -6.55 -23.61 11.03
C SER A 134 -5.96 -24.87 11.66
N ASP A 135 -5.46 -24.80 12.90
CA ASP A 135 -4.66 -25.84 13.55
C ASP A 135 -5.25 -26.21 14.91
N THR A 136 -5.32 -27.50 15.21
CA THR A 136 -6.22 -28.09 16.23
C THR A 136 -5.62 -28.28 17.63
N ASP A 137 -4.41 -27.77 17.88
CA ASP A 137 -3.71 -27.99 19.16
C ASP A 137 -4.06 -26.92 20.20
N TYR A 138 -5.02 -27.24 21.08
CA TYR A 138 -5.58 -26.40 22.14
C TYR A 138 -4.58 -25.97 23.24
N SER A 139 -3.32 -26.42 23.18
CA SER A 139 -2.28 -26.13 24.16
C SER A 139 -1.39 -24.92 23.82
N LEU A 140 -1.49 -24.37 22.60
CA LEU A 140 -0.71 -23.21 22.18
C LEU A 140 -1.41 -21.88 22.56
N PRO A 141 -0.66 -20.84 22.98
CA PRO A 141 -1.25 -19.56 23.41
C PRO A 141 -1.66 -18.74 22.19
N PHE A 142 -2.81 -19.03 21.61
CA PHE A 142 -3.30 -18.32 20.42
C PHE A 142 -3.83 -16.92 20.75
N GLY A 143 -3.59 -15.97 19.83
CA GLY A 143 -4.17 -14.63 19.89
C GLY A 143 -5.68 -14.68 19.63
N ARG A 144 -6.47 -13.98 20.47
CA ARG A 144 -7.89 -13.74 20.21
C ARG A 144 -8.02 -12.65 19.15
N PHE A 145 -8.76 -12.95 18.08
CA PHE A 145 -9.27 -11.98 17.14
C PHE A 145 -10.40 -11.21 17.80
N ILE A 146 -10.48 -9.92 17.50
CA ILE A 146 -11.48 -9.01 18.06
C ILE A 146 -12.26 -8.42 16.90
N ALA A 147 -13.57 -8.66 16.88
CA ALA A 147 -14.49 -7.91 16.04
C ALA A 147 -15.19 -6.85 16.90
N GLU A 148 -14.98 -5.56 16.60
CA GLU A 148 -15.77 -4.48 17.17
C GLU A 148 -17.06 -4.36 16.37
N VAL A 149 -18.20 -4.29 17.04
CA VAL A 149 -19.53 -4.34 16.45
C VAL A 149 -20.40 -3.24 17.07
N ASP A 150 -21.13 -2.50 16.24
CA ASP A 150 -22.14 -1.56 16.72
C ASP A 150 -23.46 -2.24 17.10
N LEU A 151 -24.38 -1.50 17.72
CA LEU A 151 -25.69 -2.04 18.11
C LEU A 151 -26.61 -2.37 16.93
N ASP A 152 -26.26 -1.91 15.72
CA ASP A 152 -26.97 -2.23 14.48
C ASP A 152 -26.41 -3.51 13.81
N GLY A 153 -25.38 -4.12 14.39
CA GLY A 153 -24.77 -5.37 13.93
C GLY A 153 -23.68 -5.20 12.88
N ASN A 154 -23.18 -3.97 12.65
CA ASN A 154 -22.10 -3.70 11.71
C ASN A 154 -20.73 -3.83 12.39
N ILE A 155 -19.77 -4.45 11.71
CA ILE A 155 -18.39 -4.54 12.20
C ILE A 155 -17.66 -3.21 11.95
N LEU A 156 -17.10 -2.62 13.01
CA LEU A 156 -16.28 -1.41 12.98
C LEU A 156 -14.80 -1.79 13.02
N GLY A 157 -14.02 -1.31 12.06
CA GLY A 157 -12.72 -1.90 11.73
C GLY A 157 -11.52 -1.23 12.39
N LEU A 158 -10.90 -1.88 13.37
CA LEU A 158 -9.46 -1.76 13.61
C LEU A 158 -8.79 -2.93 12.87
N LYS A 159 -8.28 -2.67 11.66
CA LYS A 159 -7.67 -3.68 10.81
C LYS A 159 -6.16 -3.74 11.09
N ILE A 160 -5.71 -4.81 11.72
CA ILE A 160 -4.29 -5.20 11.68
C ILE A 160 -4.03 -5.67 10.25
N LYS A 161 -3.07 -5.07 9.54
CA LYS A 161 -2.70 -5.58 8.21
C LYS A 161 -1.88 -6.86 8.39
N ASP A 162 -2.16 -7.87 7.58
CA ASP A 162 -1.56 -9.22 7.68
C ASP A 162 -0.05 -9.29 7.38
N HIS A 163 0.58 -8.16 7.02
CA HIS A 163 1.99 -8.10 6.69
C HIS A 163 2.79 -7.66 7.92
N GLN A 164 3.77 -8.47 8.34
CA GLN A 164 4.69 -8.13 9.42
C GLN A 164 6.08 -7.86 8.83
N GLN A 165 6.75 -6.80 9.29
CA GLN A 165 8.10 -6.44 8.88
C GLN A 165 9.02 -6.50 10.10
N VAL A 166 10.18 -7.14 9.98
CA VAL A 166 11.21 -7.09 11.03
C VAL A 166 11.94 -5.76 10.93
N ASP A 167 12.04 -5.04 12.05
CA ASP A 167 12.87 -3.86 12.17
C ASP A 167 14.34 -4.28 12.28
N SER A 168 15.09 -4.04 11.21
CA SER A 168 16.52 -4.33 11.12
C SER A 168 17.40 -3.17 11.59
N SER A 169 16.81 -2.06 12.04
CA SER A 169 17.55 -0.89 12.55
C SER A 169 18.02 -1.04 13.99
N THR A 170 17.51 -2.04 14.72
CA THR A 170 17.86 -2.30 16.12
C THR A 170 18.67 -3.60 16.25
N LYS A 171 19.45 -3.72 17.34
CA LYS A 171 20.31 -4.90 17.59
C LYS A 171 19.52 -6.18 17.91
N PHE A 172 18.24 -6.06 18.20
CA PHE A 172 17.34 -7.17 18.52
C PHE A 172 16.26 -7.21 17.44
N GLU A 173 15.92 -8.39 16.95
CA GLU A 173 14.85 -8.55 15.95
C GLU A 173 13.52 -8.11 16.56
N GLN A 174 13.06 -6.92 16.19
CA GLN A 174 11.78 -6.35 16.61
C GLN A 174 10.78 -6.43 15.45
N LEU A 175 9.49 -6.57 15.75
CA LEU A 175 8.43 -6.61 14.74
C LEU A 175 7.73 -5.25 14.63
N ILE A 176 7.61 -4.75 13.41
CA ILE A 176 6.80 -3.57 13.08
C ILE A 176 5.35 -4.03 12.88
N ILE A 177 4.46 -3.51 13.73
CA ILE A 177 3.03 -3.80 13.69
C ILE A 177 2.31 -2.69 12.92
N PRO A 178 1.76 -2.97 11.71
CA PRO A 178 1.01 -1.98 10.96
C PRO A 178 -0.37 -1.77 11.57
N LEU A 179 -0.64 -0.54 12.01
CA LEU A 179 -1.95 -0.13 12.50
C LEU A 179 -2.54 0.92 11.58
N GLN A 180 -3.72 0.64 11.03
CA GLN A 180 -4.47 1.59 10.22
C GLN A 180 -5.54 2.28 11.08
N ILE A 181 -5.48 3.61 11.15
CA ILE A 181 -6.54 4.44 11.76
C ILE A 181 -7.37 5.04 10.62
N GLU A 182 -8.64 4.66 10.52
CA GLU A 182 -9.53 5.21 9.50
C GLU A 182 -10.06 6.61 9.91
N PRO A 183 -10.18 7.54 8.96
CA PRO A 183 -10.78 8.84 9.23
C PRO A 183 -12.28 8.73 9.44
N THR A 184 -12.83 9.54 10.35
CA THR A 184 -14.27 9.62 10.62
C THR A 184 -14.85 10.97 10.19
N ARG A 185 -16.06 10.94 9.63
CA ARG A 185 -16.85 12.15 9.33
C ARG A 185 -17.77 12.55 10.49
N ASN A 186 -17.84 11.73 11.54
CA ASN A 186 -18.67 11.99 12.70
C ASN A 186 -17.95 12.96 13.65
N LEU A 187 -18.53 14.14 13.86
CA LEU A 187 -17.99 15.19 14.73
C LEU A 187 -17.91 14.79 16.21
N SER A 188 -18.66 13.78 16.63
CA SER A 188 -18.65 13.25 18.01
C SER A 188 -17.56 12.19 18.23
N GLN A 189 -16.95 11.67 17.16
CA GLN A 189 -15.87 10.70 17.25
C GLN A 189 -14.51 11.41 17.27
N ARG A 190 -13.52 10.77 17.89
CA ARG A 190 -12.17 11.31 17.97
C ARG A 190 -11.55 11.30 16.57
N ASN A 191 -10.96 12.43 16.16
CA ASN A 191 -10.31 12.51 14.87
C ASN A 191 -8.99 11.71 14.84
N THR A 192 -8.55 11.37 13.64
CA THR A 192 -7.36 10.54 13.38
C THR A 192 -6.08 11.14 13.98
N ASN A 193 -5.94 12.47 13.94
CA ASN A 193 -4.75 13.16 14.44
C ASN A 193 -4.62 13.06 15.96
N ASN A 194 -5.72 13.26 16.68
CA ASN A 194 -5.76 13.12 18.13
C ASN A 194 -5.50 11.66 18.52
N LEU A 195 -6.15 10.69 17.84
CA LEU A 195 -5.92 9.28 18.12
C LEU A 195 -4.46 8.86 17.90
N TYR A 196 -3.82 9.38 16.84
CA TYR A 196 -2.39 9.22 16.59
C TYR A 196 -1.55 9.72 17.77
N HIS A 197 -1.78 10.96 18.22
CA HIS A 197 -1.02 11.56 19.31
C HIS A 197 -1.24 10.83 20.63
N ASP A 198 -2.48 10.47 20.95
CA ASP A 198 -2.81 9.74 22.18
C ASP A 198 -2.15 8.37 22.20
N LEU A 199 -2.23 7.61 21.09
CA LEU A 199 -1.59 6.30 20.97
C LEU A 199 -0.07 6.42 21.11
N ASN A 200 0.55 7.39 20.43
CA ASN A 200 1.97 7.65 20.55
C ASN A 200 2.35 8.00 22.00
N HIS A 201 1.61 8.91 22.65
CA HIS A 201 1.84 9.28 24.04
C HIS A 201 1.69 8.10 24.99
N MET A 202 0.70 7.23 24.79
CA MET A 202 0.50 6.04 25.61
C MET A 202 1.68 5.08 25.50
N ILE A 203 2.20 4.84 24.29
CA ILE A 203 3.36 3.95 24.07
C ILE A 203 4.64 4.56 24.66
N LEU A 204 4.92 5.84 24.37
CA LEU A 204 6.12 6.53 24.86
C LEU A 204 6.15 6.65 26.40
N ASN A 205 4.98 6.68 27.04
CA ASN A 205 4.82 6.76 28.49
C ASN A 205 4.22 5.47 29.07
N LYS A 206 4.46 4.31 28.43
CA LYS A 206 3.78 3.04 28.79
C LYS A 206 3.86 2.69 30.28
N GLN A 207 4.94 3.08 30.96
CA GLN A 207 5.14 2.86 32.40
C GLN A 207 4.08 3.55 33.28
N TYR A 208 3.42 4.58 32.76
CA TYR A 208 2.42 5.39 33.48
C TYR A 208 1.03 5.30 32.87
N THR A 209 0.84 4.50 31.81
CA THR A 209 -0.45 4.33 31.15
C THR A 209 -0.93 2.89 31.25
N GLU A 210 -2.26 2.72 31.18
CA GLU A 210 -2.93 1.42 31.22
C GLU A 210 -2.42 0.45 30.14
N ILE A 211 -1.73 0.92 29.10
CA ILE A 211 -1.21 0.08 28.03
C ILE A 211 -0.20 -0.96 28.55
N SER A 212 0.50 -0.68 29.66
CA SER A 212 1.42 -1.62 30.30
C SER A 212 0.73 -2.73 31.10
N ASN A 213 -0.55 -2.55 31.46
CA ASN A 213 -1.32 -3.55 32.19
C ASN A 213 -1.79 -4.71 31.30
N TYR A 214 -1.67 -4.56 29.97
CA TYR A 214 -2.05 -5.59 29.00
C TYR A 214 -0.83 -6.42 28.57
N GLN A 215 -0.96 -7.74 28.63
CA GLN A 215 0.12 -8.71 28.41
C GLN A 215 0.96 -8.43 27.16
N TYR A 216 0.33 -8.18 26.01
CA TYR A 216 1.06 -7.94 24.74
C TYR A 216 1.37 -6.47 24.49
N ALA A 217 0.50 -5.55 24.91
CA ALA A 217 0.74 -4.12 24.71
C ALA A 217 1.87 -3.59 25.62
N SER A 218 2.15 -4.29 26.73
CA SER A 218 3.34 -4.05 27.56
C SER A 218 4.66 -4.27 26.81
N LEU A 219 4.67 -5.10 25.76
CA LEU A 219 5.84 -5.41 24.93
C LEU A 219 6.14 -4.32 23.90
N LEU A 220 5.24 -3.36 23.69
CA LEU A 220 5.45 -2.26 22.74
C LEU A 220 6.71 -1.48 23.10
N ASP A 221 7.52 -1.15 22.09
CA ASP A 221 8.77 -0.43 22.30
C ASP A 221 8.48 1.03 22.66
N GLN A 222 8.76 1.37 23.93
CA GLN A 222 8.60 2.70 24.49
C GLN A 222 9.50 3.74 23.80
N SER A 223 10.65 3.33 23.27
CA SER A 223 11.57 4.22 22.57
C SER A 223 11.16 4.46 21.12
N TYR A 224 10.41 3.54 20.52
CA TYR A 224 9.94 3.64 19.14
C TYR A 224 8.65 4.48 19.01
N GLY A 225 7.68 4.27 19.91
CA GLY A 225 6.39 4.97 19.89
C GLY A 225 5.44 4.53 18.77
N TYR A 226 4.42 5.34 18.46
CA TYR A 226 3.61 5.17 17.24
C TYR A 226 4.10 6.15 16.17
N LYS A 227 4.55 5.61 15.04
CA LYS A 227 4.99 6.39 13.89
C LYS A 227 3.91 6.34 12.82
N LEU A 228 3.54 7.52 12.33
CA LEU A 228 2.73 7.59 11.12
C LEU A 228 3.60 7.05 9.98
N ASN A 229 3.04 6.21 9.12
CA ASN A 229 3.68 5.96 7.84
C ASN A 229 3.93 7.31 7.17
N ALA A 230 5.18 7.55 6.76
CA ALA A 230 5.61 8.86 6.29
C ALA A 230 4.63 9.36 5.21
N GLY A 231 3.98 10.48 5.49
CA GLY A 231 3.17 11.14 4.48
C GLY A 231 4.07 11.59 3.34
N ILE A 232 3.51 11.79 2.14
CA ILE A 232 4.25 12.31 0.97
C ILE A 232 5.08 13.55 1.35
N LYS A 233 4.58 14.38 2.26
CA LYS A 233 5.28 15.58 2.77
C LYS A 233 6.54 15.28 3.58
N ASP A 234 6.52 14.29 4.47
CA ASP A 234 7.67 13.90 5.29
C ASP A 234 8.70 13.16 4.44
N ILE A 235 8.24 12.30 3.55
CA ILE A 235 9.00 11.71 2.44
C ILE A 235 9.80 12.78 1.69
N ILE A 236 9.13 13.83 1.22
CA ILE A 236 9.77 14.92 0.46
C ILE A 236 10.79 15.66 1.32
N ARG A 237 10.47 15.93 2.59
CA ARG A 237 11.36 16.67 3.49
C ARG A 237 12.64 15.88 3.80
N ASP A 238 12.49 14.60 4.12
CA ASP A 238 13.60 13.76 4.56
C ASP A 238 14.51 13.37 3.38
N ASN A 239 14.01 13.46 2.14
CA ASN A 239 14.75 13.19 0.90
C ASN A 239 14.93 14.43 0.04
N LYS A 240 14.85 15.62 0.64
CA LYS A 240 14.88 16.91 -0.07
C LYS A 240 16.09 17.05 -1.00
N GLU A 241 17.26 16.55 -0.59
CA GLU A 241 18.50 16.67 -1.38
C GLU A 241 18.46 15.77 -2.61
N THR A 242 17.98 14.53 -2.47
CA THR A 242 17.79 13.58 -3.57
C THR A 242 16.74 14.06 -4.56
N ILE A 243 15.63 14.61 -4.05
CA ILE A 243 14.57 15.18 -4.87
C ILE A 243 15.04 16.44 -5.59
N LEU A 244 15.79 17.32 -4.91
CA LEU A 244 16.39 18.49 -5.52
C LEU A 244 17.35 18.09 -6.65
N ALA A 245 18.20 17.07 -6.42
CA ALA A 245 19.09 16.54 -7.44
C ALA A 245 18.32 15.99 -8.66
N ALA A 246 17.25 15.22 -8.43
CA ALA A 246 16.40 14.70 -9.49
C ALA A 246 15.73 15.83 -10.30
N ILE A 247 15.21 16.85 -9.62
CA ILE A 247 14.61 18.05 -10.24
C ILE A 247 15.66 18.81 -11.06
N VAL A 248 16.86 19.02 -10.52
CA VAL A 248 17.95 19.71 -11.23
C VAL A 248 18.33 18.96 -12.50
N VAL A 249 18.50 17.64 -12.45
CA VAL A 249 18.81 16.85 -13.64
C VAL A 249 17.65 16.87 -14.63
N PHE A 250 16.40 16.80 -14.18
CA PHE A 250 15.22 16.94 -15.04
C PHE A 250 15.19 18.30 -15.75
N PHE A 251 15.49 19.40 -15.04
CA PHE A 251 15.62 20.72 -15.65
C PHE A 251 16.80 20.81 -16.63
N ILE A 252 17.93 20.18 -16.34
CA ILE A 252 19.06 20.10 -17.28
C ILE A 252 18.63 19.38 -18.55
N ILE A 253 17.93 18.25 -18.44
CA ILE A 253 17.38 17.51 -19.59
C ILE A 253 16.42 18.41 -20.40
N ILE A 254 15.51 19.13 -19.73
CA ILE A 254 14.59 20.08 -20.41
C ILE A 254 15.34 21.22 -21.08
N ILE A 255 16.36 21.80 -20.45
CA ILE A 255 17.15 22.89 -21.04
C ILE A 255 17.92 22.39 -22.26
N VAL A 256 18.55 21.22 -22.16
CA VAL A 256 19.26 20.59 -23.28
C VAL A 256 18.28 20.28 -24.42
N PHE A 257 17.09 19.78 -24.09
CA PHE A 257 16.01 19.52 -25.05
C PHE A 257 15.53 20.80 -25.76
N LEU A 258 15.19 21.85 -25.00
CA LEU A 258 14.74 23.13 -25.56
C LEU A 258 15.84 23.82 -26.37
N TRP A 259 17.11 23.67 -25.95
CA TRP A 259 18.25 24.20 -26.68
C TRP A 259 18.52 23.44 -27.99
N ALA A 260 18.40 22.11 -27.96
CA ALA A 260 18.48 21.27 -29.15
C ALA A 260 17.36 21.61 -30.14
N LYS A 261 16.11 21.73 -29.67
CA LYS A 261 14.95 22.11 -30.47
C LYS A 261 15.10 23.49 -31.12
N ARG A 262 15.42 24.52 -30.33
CA ARG A 262 15.58 25.89 -30.83
C ARG A 262 16.71 26.00 -31.87
N LYS A 263 17.75 25.19 -31.74
CA LYS A 263 18.86 25.17 -32.69
C LYS A 263 18.53 24.39 -33.96
N GLY A 264 17.75 23.31 -33.88
CA GLY A 264 17.19 22.61 -35.03
C GLY A 264 16.31 23.53 -35.88
N GLU A 265 15.37 24.24 -35.25
CA GLU A 265 14.49 25.22 -35.91
C GLU A 265 15.29 26.35 -36.62
N SER A 266 16.41 26.80 -36.05
CA SER A 266 17.27 27.83 -36.65
C SER A 266 18.05 27.34 -37.87
N ASN A 267 18.28 26.04 -38.01
CA ASN A 267 18.97 25.45 -39.16
C ASN A 267 17.99 25.11 -40.29
N LYS A 268 16.75 24.68 -39.96
CA LYS A 268 15.64 24.47 -40.90
C LYS A 268 15.32 25.70 -41.76
N VAL A 269 15.49 26.92 -41.23
CA VAL A 269 15.27 28.17 -41.98
C VAL A 269 16.30 28.38 -43.12
N ASN A 270 17.40 27.61 -43.16
CA ASN A 270 18.47 27.77 -44.15
C ASN A 270 18.58 26.63 -45.18
N GLU A 271 17.83 25.53 -45.04
CA GLU A 271 17.80 24.41 -45.99
C GLU A 271 16.37 24.23 -46.52
N ASP A 272 16.17 24.51 -47.81
CA ASP A 272 14.88 24.41 -48.48
C ASP A 272 14.46 22.94 -48.67
N ASN A 273 13.25 22.61 -48.19
CA ASN A 273 12.37 21.50 -48.54
C ASN A 273 12.88 20.04 -48.37
N GLU A 274 12.79 19.54 -47.14
CA GLU A 274 12.67 18.10 -46.81
C GLU A 274 11.82 17.92 -45.52
N GLU A 275 10.63 18.54 -45.47
CA GLU A 275 9.89 18.73 -44.20
C GLU A 275 9.34 17.44 -43.54
N ASN A 276 9.21 16.31 -44.25
CA ASN A 276 8.63 15.09 -43.67
C ASN A 276 9.67 14.17 -42.99
N GLU A 277 10.76 13.80 -43.67
CA GLU A 277 11.81 12.95 -43.03
C GLU A 277 12.52 13.69 -41.89
N GLU A 278 12.70 15.01 -42.01
CA GLU A 278 13.40 15.81 -41.00
C GLU A 278 12.57 15.98 -39.70
N ASN A 279 11.23 15.93 -39.78
CA ASN A 279 10.35 15.95 -38.61
C ASN A 279 10.33 14.58 -37.89
N GLU A 280 10.35 13.46 -38.63
CA GLU A 280 10.39 12.11 -38.05
C GLU A 280 11.72 11.84 -37.33
N ASP A 281 12.84 12.24 -37.94
CA ASP A 281 14.17 12.14 -37.32
C ASP A 281 14.26 12.99 -36.05
N GLU A 282 13.64 14.18 -36.03
CA GLU A 282 13.60 15.06 -34.86
C GLU A 282 12.78 14.46 -33.70
N GLU A 283 11.57 13.93 -33.96
CA GLU A 283 10.75 13.27 -32.95
C GLU A 283 11.44 12.02 -32.38
N ARG A 284 12.07 11.22 -33.25
CA ARG A 284 12.83 10.04 -32.86
C ARG A 284 14.03 10.40 -31.99
N SER A 285 14.78 11.43 -32.37
CA SER A 285 15.92 11.96 -31.61
C SER A 285 15.50 12.44 -30.22
N ASN A 286 14.41 13.21 -30.15
CA ASN A 286 13.81 13.70 -28.91
C ASN A 286 13.36 12.58 -27.96
N MET A 287 12.74 11.55 -28.51
CA MET A 287 12.27 10.39 -27.76
C MET A 287 13.45 9.58 -27.19
N ILE A 288 14.53 9.43 -27.95
CA ILE A 288 15.76 8.79 -27.49
C ILE A 288 16.37 9.58 -26.33
N ILE A 289 16.49 10.91 -26.44
CA ILE A 289 17.05 11.76 -25.36
C ILE A 289 16.26 11.59 -24.06
N LEU A 290 14.93 11.62 -24.13
CA LEU A 290 14.06 11.47 -22.95
C LEU A 290 14.24 10.09 -22.30
N LYS A 291 14.27 9.02 -23.10
CA LYS A 291 14.52 7.65 -22.61
C LYS A 291 15.88 7.52 -21.96
N VAL A 292 16.93 8.10 -22.55
CA VAL A 292 18.28 8.05 -21.98
C VAL A 292 18.35 8.81 -20.66
N GLY A 293 17.73 9.98 -20.57
CA GLY A 293 17.66 10.75 -19.32
C GLY A 293 16.97 9.97 -18.19
N LEU A 294 15.85 9.32 -18.48
CA LEU A 294 15.13 8.47 -17.52
C LEU A 294 15.91 7.22 -17.15
N SER A 295 16.55 6.57 -18.13
CA SER A 295 17.38 5.38 -17.89
C SER A 295 18.60 5.68 -17.00
N LEU A 296 19.20 6.86 -17.13
CA LEU A 296 20.29 7.33 -16.26
C LEU A 296 19.79 7.66 -14.85
N MET A 297 18.58 8.22 -14.72
CA MET A 297 17.92 8.43 -13.42
C MET A 297 17.69 7.10 -12.70
N ASP A 298 17.11 6.12 -13.39
CA ASP A 298 16.89 4.77 -12.86
C ASP A 298 18.19 4.13 -12.39
N PHE A 299 19.25 4.23 -13.21
CA PHE A 299 20.57 3.69 -12.87
C PHE A 299 21.13 4.20 -11.54
N VAL A 300 20.92 5.48 -11.22
CA VAL A 300 21.41 6.07 -9.97
C VAL A 300 20.60 5.59 -8.75
N LEU A 301 19.34 5.19 -8.96
CA LEU A 301 18.40 4.84 -7.89
C LEU A 301 18.35 3.33 -7.59
N ASP A 302 18.82 2.48 -8.51
CA ASP A 302 18.75 1.01 -8.38
C ASP A 302 20.02 0.36 -7.82
N GLY A 303 19.84 -0.51 -6.81
CA GLY A 303 20.90 -1.28 -6.15
C GLY A 303 20.85 -2.80 -6.38
N LEU A 304 20.19 -3.30 -7.44
CA LEU A 304 19.87 -4.72 -7.61
C LEU A 304 20.90 -5.51 -8.45
N VAL A 305 21.12 -6.78 -8.10
CA VAL A 305 22.04 -7.71 -8.79
C VAL A 305 21.66 -7.95 -10.26
N ILE A 306 20.36 -8.01 -10.56
CA ILE A 306 19.83 -8.16 -11.94
C ILE A 306 20.29 -6.98 -12.82
N PHE A 307 20.31 -5.79 -12.25
CA PHE A 307 20.72 -4.57 -12.92
C PHE A 307 22.21 -4.58 -13.27
N ALA A 308 23.06 -5.09 -12.37
CA ALA A 308 24.49 -5.22 -12.60
C ALA A 308 24.79 -6.15 -13.79
N PHE A 309 24.12 -7.30 -13.87
CA PHE A 309 24.32 -8.26 -14.97
C PHE A 309 23.92 -7.65 -16.32
N ALA A 310 22.73 -7.05 -16.41
CA ALA A 310 22.27 -6.41 -17.64
C ALA A 310 23.19 -5.26 -18.06
N SER A 311 23.71 -4.49 -17.10
CA SER A 311 24.59 -3.36 -17.40
C SER A 311 25.94 -3.79 -17.97
N ILE A 312 26.52 -4.86 -17.42
CA ILE A 312 27.76 -5.45 -17.95
C ILE A 312 27.55 -5.97 -19.37
N PHE A 313 26.43 -6.68 -19.61
CA PHE A 313 26.10 -7.17 -20.94
C PHE A 313 25.96 -6.03 -21.96
N ASN A 314 25.20 -4.99 -21.62
CA ASN A 314 25.00 -3.84 -22.50
C ASN A 314 26.31 -3.11 -22.81
N LEU A 315 27.19 -2.95 -21.82
CA LEU A 315 28.50 -2.31 -22.03
C LEU A 315 29.39 -3.13 -22.96
N ILE A 316 29.46 -4.46 -22.76
CA ILE A 316 30.23 -5.36 -23.63
C ILE A 316 29.70 -5.30 -25.07
N LEU A 317 28.37 -5.34 -25.23
CA LEU A 317 27.73 -5.25 -26.54
C LEU A 317 28.04 -3.91 -27.21
N ALA A 318 27.86 -2.80 -26.50
CA ALA A 318 28.13 -1.46 -27.02
C ALA A 318 29.59 -1.30 -27.47
N MET A 319 30.55 -1.73 -26.64
CA MET A 319 31.97 -1.74 -27.00
C MET A 319 32.23 -2.61 -28.24
N SER A 320 31.62 -3.79 -28.32
CA SER A 320 31.78 -4.70 -29.45
C SER A 320 31.24 -4.10 -30.76
N LEU A 321 30.12 -3.38 -30.71
CA LEU A 321 29.53 -2.71 -31.87
C LEU A 321 30.42 -1.56 -32.36
N ILE A 322 30.88 -0.69 -31.46
CA ILE A 322 31.79 0.42 -31.81
C ILE A 322 33.09 -0.09 -32.41
N ILE A 323 33.66 -1.15 -31.82
CA ILE A 323 34.87 -1.79 -32.34
C ILE A 323 34.62 -2.40 -33.72
N SER A 324 33.53 -3.16 -33.88
CA SER A 324 33.15 -3.77 -35.17
C SER A 324 32.99 -2.72 -36.27
N GLU A 325 32.31 -1.61 -35.98
CA GLU A 325 32.12 -0.50 -36.92
C GLU A 325 33.44 0.19 -37.30
N ASN A 326 34.30 0.43 -36.33
CA ASN A 326 35.63 1.00 -36.57
C ASN A 326 36.51 0.13 -37.50
N PHE A 327 36.30 -1.19 -37.50
CA PHE A 327 37.02 -2.11 -38.39
C PHE A 327 36.37 -2.30 -39.76
N LYS A 328 35.05 -2.17 -39.86
CA LYS A 328 34.29 -2.51 -41.07
C LYS A 328 33.95 -1.30 -41.95
N HIS A 329 33.86 -0.09 -41.39
CA HIS A 329 33.36 1.08 -42.10
C HIS A 329 34.30 2.29 -41.96
N ASP A 330 34.94 2.68 -43.08
CA ASP A 330 35.94 3.75 -43.08
C ASP A 330 35.35 5.13 -42.73
N ASN A 331 34.13 5.42 -43.16
CA ASN A 331 33.43 6.67 -42.81
C ASN A 331 33.20 6.79 -41.30
N PHE A 332 32.75 5.69 -40.66
CA PHE A 332 32.58 5.65 -39.21
C PHE A 332 33.91 5.82 -38.48
N LYS A 333 34.96 5.16 -38.96
CA LYS A 333 36.32 5.26 -38.41
C LYS A 333 36.87 6.69 -38.48
N GLU A 334 36.66 7.41 -39.58
CA GLU A 334 37.05 8.82 -39.68
C GLU A 334 36.27 9.71 -38.71
N TRP A 335 34.96 9.48 -38.59
CA TRP A 335 34.12 10.19 -37.63
C TRP A 335 34.55 9.92 -36.19
N LEU A 336 34.85 8.66 -35.85
CA LEU A 336 35.27 8.22 -34.51
C LEU A 336 36.60 8.86 -34.10
N LYS A 337 37.55 9.01 -35.05
CA LYS A 337 38.82 9.72 -34.78
C LYS A 337 38.61 11.18 -34.40
N LYS A 338 37.61 11.84 -35.00
CA LYS A 338 37.29 13.25 -34.75
C LYS A 338 36.48 13.44 -33.45
N ASN A 339 35.64 12.45 -33.10
CA ASN A 339 34.67 12.55 -31.99
C ASN A 339 34.87 11.49 -30.90
N SER A 340 36.11 11.01 -30.70
CA SER A 340 36.42 9.85 -29.84
C SER A 340 35.95 9.99 -28.40
N ILE A 341 36.04 11.21 -27.84
CA ILE A 341 35.56 11.51 -26.48
C ILE A 341 34.04 11.32 -26.39
N VAL A 342 33.29 11.88 -27.34
CA VAL A 342 31.83 11.79 -27.38
C VAL A 342 31.42 10.32 -27.53
N ALA A 343 32.02 9.60 -28.48
CA ALA A 343 31.75 8.18 -28.69
C ALA A 343 32.02 7.36 -27.41
N SER A 344 33.12 7.63 -26.71
CA SER A 344 33.47 6.92 -25.47
C SER A 344 32.46 7.18 -24.35
N ILE A 345 32.00 8.42 -24.19
CA ILE A 345 30.98 8.79 -23.19
C ILE A 345 29.68 8.03 -23.45
N PHE A 346 29.17 8.05 -24.69
CA PHE A 346 27.92 7.36 -25.02
C PHE A 346 28.06 5.84 -25.01
N THR A 347 29.25 5.30 -25.30
CA THR A 347 29.52 3.87 -25.12
C THR A 347 29.46 3.48 -23.64
N LEU A 348 30.01 4.30 -22.75
CA LEU A 348 29.92 4.07 -21.30
C LEU A 348 28.47 4.17 -20.81
N PHE A 349 27.74 5.20 -21.25
CA PHE A 349 26.32 5.37 -20.91
C PHE A 349 25.44 4.26 -21.46
N SER A 350 25.86 3.58 -22.54
CA SER A 350 25.16 2.41 -23.06
C SER A 350 25.13 1.23 -22.09
N ALA A 351 25.90 1.26 -20.99
CA ALA A 351 25.72 0.33 -19.89
C ALA A 351 24.27 0.35 -19.35
N THR A 352 23.56 1.48 -19.37
CA THR A 352 22.17 1.53 -18.91
C THR A 352 21.24 0.81 -19.90
N ASN A 353 21.38 1.13 -21.19
CA ASN A 353 20.68 0.55 -22.31
C ASN A 353 21.49 0.76 -23.60
N VAL A 354 21.68 -0.27 -24.41
CA VAL A 354 22.42 -0.18 -25.68
C VAL A 354 21.80 0.79 -26.69
N GLU A 355 20.50 1.10 -26.57
CA GLU A 355 19.80 2.10 -27.40
C GLU A 355 20.40 3.51 -27.29
N VAL A 356 21.15 3.79 -26.21
CA VAL A 356 21.91 5.04 -26.03
C VAL A 356 22.88 5.31 -27.20
N LEU A 357 23.40 4.27 -27.86
CA LEU A 357 24.28 4.44 -29.03
C LEU A 357 23.59 5.16 -30.20
N ASN A 358 22.27 5.05 -30.34
CA ASN A 358 21.54 5.73 -31.41
C ASN A 358 21.64 7.26 -31.29
N ILE A 359 21.98 7.80 -30.11
CA ILE A 359 22.28 9.22 -29.94
C ILE A 359 23.41 9.65 -30.89
N LEU A 360 24.41 8.80 -31.09
CA LEU A 360 25.56 9.13 -31.92
C LEU A 360 25.20 9.32 -33.40
N SER A 361 24.11 8.72 -33.88
CA SER A 361 23.62 8.84 -35.26
C SER A 361 22.37 9.72 -35.42
N SER A 362 21.85 10.27 -34.32
CA SER A 362 20.54 10.95 -34.28
C SER A 362 20.55 12.44 -34.68
N LYS A 363 21.71 12.96 -35.11
CA LYS A 363 21.94 14.34 -35.58
C LYS A 363 21.43 15.43 -34.63
N ILE A 364 21.42 15.18 -33.31
CA ILE A 364 20.87 16.11 -32.29
C ILE A 364 21.36 17.54 -32.52
N GLY A 365 20.42 18.47 -32.71
CA GLY A 365 20.68 19.90 -32.86
C GLY A 365 21.61 20.26 -34.03
N GLY A 366 21.70 19.40 -35.05
CA GLY A 366 22.57 19.56 -36.23
C GLY A 366 24.07 19.46 -35.94
N PHE A 367 24.47 18.96 -34.76
CA PHE A 367 25.89 18.86 -34.43
C PHE A 367 26.55 17.66 -35.12
N LYS A 368 27.67 17.91 -35.82
CA LYS A 368 28.48 16.87 -36.49
C LYS A 368 29.02 15.79 -35.55
N MET A 369 29.06 16.05 -34.23
CA MET A 369 29.44 15.06 -33.23
C MET A 369 28.33 14.04 -32.91
N PHE A 370 27.13 14.21 -33.46
CA PHE A 370 25.99 13.28 -33.37
C PHE A 370 25.52 12.81 -34.75
N SER A 371 26.39 12.91 -35.76
CA SER A 371 26.13 12.45 -37.13
C SER A 371 27.00 11.23 -37.49
N ALA A 372 27.12 10.27 -36.57
CA ALA A 372 27.79 9.00 -36.84
C ALA A 372 26.99 8.22 -37.88
N ASN A 373 27.71 7.63 -38.84
CA ASN A 373 27.09 6.79 -39.87
C ASN A 373 27.32 5.31 -39.51
N PHE A 374 26.33 4.70 -38.84
CA PHE A 374 26.31 3.28 -38.52
C PHE A 374 25.81 2.46 -39.72
N MET A 375 26.26 1.21 -39.85
CA MET A 375 25.64 0.28 -40.79
C MET A 375 24.21 -0.07 -40.34
N ASP A 376 23.32 -0.33 -41.29
CA ASP A 376 21.92 -0.74 -41.03
C ASP A 376 21.84 -2.01 -40.17
N ASN A 377 22.79 -2.94 -40.35
CA ASN A 377 22.91 -4.13 -39.50
C ASN A 377 23.22 -3.76 -38.03
N THR A 378 24.07 -2.76 -37.78
CA THR A 378 24.37 -2.30 -36.43
C THR A 378 23.16 -1.63 -35.79
N ILE A 379 22.46 -0.78 -36.54
CA ILE A 379 21.20 -0.15 -36.10
C ILE A 379 20.16 -1.22 -35.74
N SER A 380 20.03 -2.26 -36.57
CA SER A 380 19.15 -3.40 -36.33
C SER A 380 19.53 -4.17 -35.06
N ILE A 381 20.83 -4.46 -34.85
CA ILE A 381 21.30 -5.14 -33.63
C ILE A 381 21.01 -4.29 -32.40
N ILE A 382 21.23 -2.98 -32.45
CA ILE A 382 20.91 -2.06 -31.34
C ILE A 382 19.42 -2.12 -31.02
N PHE A 383 18.55 -2.07 -32.04
CA PHE A 383 17.10 -2.13 -31.87
C PHE A 383 16.63 -3.45 -31.22
N TRP A 384 17.03 -4.59 -31.78
CA TRP A 384 16.64 -5.91 -31.24
C TRP A 384 17.21 -6.16 -29.85
N SER A 385 18.45 -5.75 -29.61
CA SER A 385 19.07 -5.87 -28.27
C SER A 385 18.34 -4.99 -27.25
N SER A 386 17.87 -3.81 -27.65
CA SER A 386 17.01 -2.98 -26.80
C SER A 386 15.67 -3.65 -26.48
N ILE A 387 15.05 -4.38 -27.44
CA ILE A 387 13.82 -5.15 -27.16
C ILE A 387 14.08 -6.24 -26.13
N VAL A 388 15.17 -7.01 -26.30
CA VAL A 388 15.55 -8.07 -25.35
C VAL A 388 15.81 -7.48 -23.96
N ASN A 389 16.56 -6.38 -23.88
CA ASN A 389 16.85 -5.69 -22.63
C ASN A 389 15.55 -5.21 -21.95
N PHE A 390 14.61 -4.64 -22.70
CA PHE A 390 13.31 -4.22 -22.16
C PHE A 390 12.54 -5.38 -21.50
N VAL A 391 12.51 -6.56 -22.13
CA VAL A 391 11.80 -7.74 -21.61
C VAL A 391 12.52 -8.38 -20.43
N VAL A 392 13.86 -8.45 -20.46
CA VAL A 392 14.66 -9.19 -19.47
C VAL A 392 15.03 -8.32 -18.25
N LYS A 393 15.13 -7.00 -18.42
CA LYS A 393 15.54 -6.05 -17.37
C LYS A 393 14.35 -5.22 -16.88
N ASP A 394 13.77 -4.42 -17.76
CA ASP A 394 12.84 -3.35 -17.35
C ASP A 394 11.52 -3.92 -16.80
N ILE A 395 10.95 -4.95 -17.45
CA ILE A 395 9.71 -5.60 -16.97
C ILE A 395 9.91 -6.32 -15.61
N PRO A 396 10.92 -7.20 -15.43
CA PRO A 396 11.18 -7.81 -14.13
C PRO A 396 11.51 -6.81 -13.03
N GLN A 397 12.27 -5.76 -13.37
CA GLN A 397 12.60 -4.70 -12.43
C GLN A 397 11.34 -3.99 -11.92
N PHE A 398 10.45 -3.58 -12.82
CA PHE A 398 9.16 -3.00 -12.46
C PHE A 398 8.31 -3.96 -11.61
N GLY A 399 8.24 -5.24 -11.99
CA GLY A 399 7.52 -6.26 -11.22
C GLY A 399 8.04 -6.42 -9.80
N ILE A 400 9.37 -6.45 -9.62
CA ILE A 400 10.02 -6.51 -8.29
C ILE A 400 9.74 -5.25 -7.49
N GLN A 401 9.79 -4.05 -8.11
CA GLN A 401 9.52 -2.79 -7.43
C GLN A 401 8.05 -2.67 -6.98
N VAL A 402 7.10 -3.08 -7.82
CA VAL A 402 5.67 -3.16 -7.46
C VAL A 402 5.49 -4.13 -6.29
N TYR A 403 6.07 -5.33 -6.38
CA TYR A 403 6.01 -6.31 -5.31
C TYR A 403 6.60 -5.77 -4.00
N TYR A 404 7.74 -5.09 -4.06
CA TYR A 404 8.38 -4.46 -2.91
C TYR A 404 7.48 -3.40 -2.26
N ILE A 405 6.87 -2.51 -3.05
CA ILE A 405 6.02 -1.42 -2.54
C ILE A 405 4.69 -1.94 -1.98
N THR A 406 4.17 -3.07 -2.48
CA THR A 406 2.93 -3.66 -1.93
C THR A 406 3.15 -4.45 -0.64
N HIS A 407 4.36 -4.95 -0.39
CA HIS A 407 4.66 -5.80 0.77
C HIS A 407 5.34 -5.09 1.95
N ILE A 408 5.94 -3.91 1.73
CA ILE A 408 6.66 -3.19 2.78
C ILE A 408 5.77 -2.19 3.52
N ILE A 409 5.95 -2.14 4.84
CA ILE A 409 5.13 -1.35 5.74
C ILE A 409 5.64 0.09 5.82
N SER A 410 6.97 0.26 5.88
CA SER A 410 7.62 1.57 5.92
C SER A 410 8.20 1.97 4.55
N TYR A 411 7.61 2.99 3.92
CA TYR A 411 8.07 3.46 2.62
C TYR A 411 9.32 4.33 2.72
N ASN A 412 10.33 3.99 1.90
CA ASN A 412 11.41 4.91 1.55
C ASN A 412 11.09 5.56 0.18
N VAL A 413 11.55 6.79 -0.01
CA VAL A 413 11.27 7.63 -1.18
C VAL A 413 11.98 7.13 -2.42
N ILE A 414 13.16 6.54 -2.23
CA ILE A 414 13.94 5.97 -3.32
C ILE A 414 13.11 4.91 -4.07
N PRO A 415 12.60 3.83 -3.44
CA PRO A 415 11.72 2.87 -4.10
C PRO A 415 10.51 3.47 -4.83
N PHE A 416 9.92 4.54 -4.29
CA PHE A 416 8.80 5.22 -4.94
C PHE A 416 9.23 5.99 -6.19
N LEU A 417 10.31 6.76 -6.11
CA LEU A 417 10.87 7.47 -7.26
C LEU A 417 11.28 6.49 -8.36
N THR A 418 11.96 5.39 -7.99
CA THR A 418 12.35 4.36 -8.95
C THR A 418 11.15 3.67 -9.60
N LEU A 419 10.04 3.49 -8.86
CA LEU A 419 8.80 2.96 -9.43
C LEU A 419 8.19 3.93 -10.45
N VAL A 420 8.20 5.23 -10.17
CA VAL A 420 7.68 6.25 -11.09
C VAL A 420 8.50 6.29 -12.38
N THR A 421 9.83 6.28 -12.27
CA THR A 421 10.73 6.32 -13.42
C THR A 421 10.68 5.02 -14.22
N SER A 422 10.64 3.85 -13.58
CA SER A 422 10.48 2.56 -14.28
C SER A 422 9.11 2.45 -14.98
N SER A 423 8.04 2.96 -14.36
CA SER A 423 6.71 3.06 -15.00
C SER A 423 6.77 3.92 -16.27
N ALA A 424 7.41 5.09 -16.19
CA ALA A 424 7.57 5.99 -17.33
C ALA A 424 8.42 5.34 -18.44
N MET A 425 9.50 4.65 -18.09
CA MET A 425 10.35 3.90 -19.03
C MET A 425 9.57 2.81 -19.76
N ILE A 426 8.71 2.06 -19.08
CA ILE A 426 7.86 1.05 -19.74
C ILE A 426 6.97 1.69 -20.79
N VAL A 427 6.27 2.77 -20.43
CA VAL A 427 5.37 3.47 -21.36
C VAL A 427 6.14 4.00 -22.56
N LEU A 428 7.27 4.67 -22.35
CA LEU A 428 8.10 5.21 -23.43
C LEU A 428 8.71 4.11 -24.31
N ASN A 429 9.08 2.97 -23.75
CA ASN A 429 9.57 1.83 -24.52
C ASN A 429 8.48 1.23 -25.39
N ILE A 430 7.25 1.08 -24.88
CA ILE A 430 6.11 0.61 -25.67
C ILE A 430 5.83 1.59 -26.81
N ILE A 431 5.70 2.90 -26.52
CA ILE A 431 5.40 3.93 -27.53
C ILE A 431 6.53 3.99 -28.57
N GLY A 432 7.79 4.13 -28.16
CA GLY A 432 8.89 4.30 -29.10
C GLY A 432 9.17 3.06 -29.95
N LYS A 433 8.97 1.85 -29.40
CA LYS A 433 9.13 0.61 -30.19
C LYS A 433 7.98 0.41 -31.16
N SER A 434 6.74 0.67 -30.73
CA SER A 434 5.57 0.61 -31.63
C SER A 434 5.67 1.64 -32.75
N TYR A 435 6.13 2.86 -32.47
CA TYR A 435 6.38 3.89 -33.48
C TYR A 435 7.43 3.45 -34.51
N ASN A 436 8.60 2.95 -34.07
CA ASN A 436 9.64 2.46 -34.98
C ASN A 436 9.17 1.28 -35.84
N ILE A 437 8.36 0.35 -35.28
CA ILE A 437 7.78 -0.77 -36.05
C ILE A 437 6.77 -0.24 -37.08
N MET A 438 5.98 0.78 -36.72
CA MET A 438 5.00 1.37 -37.63
C MET A 438 5.69 2.03 -38.83
N ILE A 439 6.76 2.81 -38.60
CA ILE A 439 7.56 3.41 -39.68
C ILE A 439 8.16 2.33 -40.58
N GLU A 440 8.76 1.29 -40.00
CA GLU A 440 9.34 0.19 -40.78
C GLU A 440 8.28 -0.54 -41.62
N CYS A 441 7.05 -0.67 -41.11
CA CYS A 441 5.93 -1.23 -41.87
C CYS A 441 5.38 -0.30 -42.94
N GLN A 442 5.54 1.02 -42.80
CA GLN A 442 5.15 2.01 -43.82
C GLN A 442 6.15 2.00 -44.97
N LYS A 443 7.45 2.07 -44.67
CA LYS A 443 8.51 2.01 -45.70
C LYS A 443 8.40 0.78 -46.60
N ARG A 444 8.12 -0.39 -46.01
CA ARG A 444 7.90 -1.62 -46.78
C ARG A 444 6.67 -1.60 -47.67
N ARG A 445 5.63 -0.83 -47.34
CA ARG A 445 4.45 -0.70 -48.20
C ARG A 445 4.71 0.24 -49.36
N ASP A 446 5.45 1.32 -49.12
CA ASP A 446 5.82 2.27 -50.17
C ASP A 446 6.78 1.60 -51.18
N ASP A 447 7.73 0.77 -50.72
CA ASP A 447 8.60 -0.05 -51.59
C ASP A 447 7.79 -1.08 -52.43
N ASP A 448 6.74 -1.69 -51.86
CA ASP A 448 5.90 -2.67 -52.56
C ASP A 448 4.97 -1.99 -53.62
N ASP A 449 4.54 -0.74 -53.38
CA ASP A 449 3.69 0.03 -54.31
C ASP A 449 4.50 0.62 -55.49
N ASP A 450 5.77 0.98 -55.28
CA ASP A 450 6.67 1.47 -56.36
C ASP A 450 7.10 0.35 -57.33
N ASP A 451 7.30 -0.89 -56.84
CA ASP A 451 7.58 -2.06 -57.68
C ASP A 451 6.38 -2.43 -58.58
N ASP A 452 5.14 -2.18 -58.11
CA ASP A 452 3.91 -2.44 -58.87
C ASP A 452 3.66 -1.42 -60.01
N ASP A 453 4.33 -0.27 -60.00
CA ASP A 453 4.20 0.78 -61.03
C ASP A 453 5.35 0.73 -62.07
N GLU A 454 6.56 0.30 -61.72
CA GLU A 454 7.61 -0.03 -62.71
C GLU A 454 7.20 -1.21 -63.62
N ASP A 455 6.52 -2.22 -63.07
CA ASP A 455 6.01 -3.35 -63.85
C ASP A 455 4.85 -2.96 -64.80
N LYS A 456 4.16 -1.84 -64.55
CA LYS A 456 3.13 -1.31 -65.48
C LYS A 456 3.75 -0.50 -66.62
N GLU A 457 4.78 0.30 -66.36
CA GLU A 457 5.47 1.05 -67.43
C GLU A 457 6.27 0.13 -68.36
N ALA A 458 6.77 -1.01 -67.87
CA ALA A 458 7.45 -2.02 -68.70
C ALA A 458 6.52 -2.80 -69.64
N ILE A 459 5.19 -2.73 -69.45
CA ILE A 459 4.19 -3.42 -70.30
C ILE A 459 3.61 -2.49 -71.39
N GLU A 460 3.82 -1.17 -71.30
CA GLU A 460 3.36 -0.18 -72.29
C GLU A 460 4.44 0.36 -73.26
N ALA A 461 5.65 -0.20 -73.24
CA ALA A 461 6.72 0.09 -74.23
C ALA A 461 6.96 -1.10 -75.18
#